data_AF-A0A920URP7-F1
#
_entry.id   AF-A0A920URP7-F1
#
_cell.length_a   1.000
_cell.length_b   1.000
_cell.length_c   1.000
_cell.angle_alpha   90.00
_cell.angle_beta   90.00
_cell.angle_gamma   90.00
#
_symmetry.space_group_name_H-M   'P 1'
#
loop_
_entity.id
_entity.type
_entity.pdbx_description
1 polymer ?
#
loop_
_entity_poly.entity_id
_entity_poly.type
_entity_poly.pdbx_seq_one_letter_code
_entity_poly.pdbx_strand_id
1 'polypeptide(L)'
;MNGISFDVNHGETLGLVGESGCGKSVSALSIMRLVPNPPGVIERGEVLFEGTDLLKISEREMQLVRGVGIGMIFPEPMSSLNPVLTIGRQITNHLKYI
;
A
#
# COMPACT_ATOMS: atom_id res chain seq x y z
N MET A 1 -14.46 -6.16 -6.16
CA MET A 1 -14.10 -7.25 -5.22
C MET A 1 -15.26 -7.45 -4.28
N ASN A 2 -15.57 -8.70 -3.91
CA ASN A 2 -16.77 -9.02 -3.13
C ASN A 2 -16.37 -9.47 -1.72
N GLY A 3 -16.23 -8.51 -0.79
CA GLY A 3 -16.15 -8.76 0.66
C GLY A 3 -15.04 -9.72 1.10
N ILE A 4 -13.80 -9.23 1.17
CA ILE A 4 -12.66 -9.96 1.73
C ILE A 4 -12.36 -9.43 3.12
N SER A 5 -12.10 -10.33 4.07
CA SER A 5 -11.70 -9.99 5.44
C SER A 5 -10.58 -10.92 5.88
N PHE A 6 -9.54 -10.34 6.46
CA PHE A 6 -8.43 -11.05 7.09
C PHE A 6 -7.78 -10.14 8.11
N ASP A 7 -7.13 -10.75 9.09
CA ASP A 7 -6.34 -10.08 10.11
C ASP A 7 -4.89 -10.57 10.00
N VAL A 8 -3.94 -9.69 10.34
CA VAL A 8 -2.52 -10.03 10.41
C VAL A 8 -2.00 -9.50 11.73
N ASN A 9 -1.65 -10.40 12.65
CA ASN A 9 -1.12 -10.01 13.95
C ASN A 9 0.36 -9.63 13.84
N HIS A 10 0.87 -8.98 14.89
CA HIS A 10 2.28 -8.64 14.97
C HIS A 10 3.17 -9.89 14.85
N GLY A 11 4.12 -9.85 13.91
CA GLY A 11 5.04 -10.95 13.64
C GLY A 11 4.47 -12.06 12.74
N GLU A 12 3.22 -11.95 12.30
CA GLU A 12 2.63 -12.88 11.34
C GLU A 12 2.97 -12.50 9.90
N THR A 13 2.99 -13.51 9.03
CA THR A 13 3.14 -13.33 7.59
C THR A 13 1.93 -13.92 6.89
N LEU A 14 1.18 -13.07 6.18
CA LEU A 14 0.03 -13.49 5.38
C LEU A 14 0.40 -13.52 3.89
N GLY A 15 0.15 -14.66 3.25
CA GLY A 15 0.29 -14.82 1.80
C GLY A 15 -1.07 -14.82 1.11
N LEU A 16 -1.28 -13.90 0.16
CA LEU A 16 -2.48 -13.89 -0.68
C LEU A 16 -2.18 -14.55 -2.04
N VAL A 17 -2.76 -15.71 -2.30
CA VAL A 17 -2.50 -16.53 -3.49
C VAL A 17 -3.77 -16.71 -4.33
N GLY A 18 -3.61 -16.81 -5.65
CA GLY A 18 -4.70 -17.00 -6.60
C GLY A 18 -4.25 -16.76 -8.04
N GLU A 19 -5.13 -16.96 -9.00
CA GLU A 19 -4.85 -16.77 -10.43
C GLU A 19 -4.57 -15.31 -10.81
N SER A 20 -3.88 -15.09 -11.93
CA SER A 20 -3.67 -13.73 -12.45
C SER A 20 -5.02 -13.03 -12.65
N GLY A 21 -5.12 -11.76 -12.23
CA GLY A 21 -6.37 -10.99 -12.33
C GLY A 21 -7.41 -11.24 -11.25
N CYS A 22 -7.21 -12.17 -10.29
CA CYS A 22 -8.17 -12.39 -9.19
C CYS A 22 -8.20 -11.25 -8.14
N GLY A 23 -7.41 -10.20 -8.35
CA GLY A 23 -7.44 -8.97 -7.57
C GLY A 23 -6.44 -8.88 -6.40
N LYS A 24 -5.47 -9.80 -6.26
CA LYS A 24 -4.45 -9.76 -5.20
C LYS A 24 -3.77 -8.39 -5.06
N SER A 25 -3.28 -7.85 -6.17
CA SER A 25 -2.62 -6.53 -6.19
C SER A 25 -3.60 -5.42 -5.83
N VAL A 26 -4.86 -5.52 -6.27
CA VAL A 26 -5.91 -4.55 -5.93
C VAL A 26 -6.21 -4.59 -4.43
N SER A 27 -6.25 -5.76 -3.79
CA SER A 27 -6.36 -5.88 -2.32
C SER A 27 -5.24 -5.12 -1.62
N ALA A 28 -3.98 -5.39 -1.98
CA ALA A 28 -2.82 -4.74 -1.37
C ALA A 28 -2.84 -3.22 -1.59
N LEU A 29 -3.17 -2.76 -2.80
CA LEU A 29 -3.27 -1.33 -3.12
C LEU A 29 -4.45 -0.66 -2.41
N SER A 30 -5.55 -1.36 -2.15
CA SER A 30 -6.72 -0.82 -1.44
C SER A 30 -6.42 -0.49 0.02
N ILE A 31 -5.64 -1.34 0.71
CA ILE A 31 -5.13 -1.07 2.07
C ILE A 31 -4.35 0.25 2.09
N MET A 32 -3.52 0.48 1.08
CA MET A 32 -2.67 1.67 0.97
C MET A 32 -3.39 2.88 0.34
N ARG A 33 -4.68 2.78 -0.01
CA ARG A 33 -5.44 3.79 -0.76
C ARG A 33 -4.76 4.22 -2.07
N LEU A 34 -4.09 3.29 -2.73
CA LEU A 34 -3.35 3.50 -3.99
C LEU A 34 -4.07 2.91 -5.21
N VAL A 35 -5.34 2.49 -5.07
CA VAL A 35 -6.12 1.99 -6.20
C VAL A 35 -6.26 3.10 -7.26
N PRO A 36 -5.92 2.86 -8.54
CA PRO A 36 -6.08 3.86 -9.59
C PRO A 36 -7.53 4.33 -9.69
N ASN A 37 -7.74 5.63 -9.52
CA ASN A 37 -9.05 6.27 -9.61
C ASN A 37 -8.98 7.44 -10.62
N PRO A 38 -9.68 7.37 -11.77
CA PRO A 38 -10.54 6.27 -12.27
C PRO A 38 -9.74 5.07 -12.83
N PRO A 39 -10.33 3.86 -12.97
CA PRO A 39 -11.74 3.49 -12.73
C PRO A 39 -12.03 2.82 -11.38
N GLY A 40 -11.04 2.68 -10.49
CA GLY A 40 -11.21 1.98 -9.20
C GLY A 40 -11.78 2.87 -8.11
N VAL A 41 -12.72 2.33 -7.33
CA VAL A 41 -13.35 2.99 -6.17
C VAL A 41 -13.43 1.99 -5.03
N ILE A 42 -13.08 2.43 -3.82
CA ILE A 42 -13.36 1.68 -2.58
C ILE A 42 -14.76 2.09 -2.13
N GLU A 43 -15.76 1.28 -2.45
CA GLU A 43 -17.15 1.63 -2.17
C GLU A 43 -17.50 1.53 -0.68
N ARG A 44 -16.99 0.50 0.00
CA ARG A 44 -17.29 0.15 1.39
C ARG A 44 -16.16 -0.70 1.98
N GLY A 45 -16.12 -0.78 3.31
CA GLY A 45 -15.17 -1.59 4.07
C GLY A 45 -14.52 -0.79 5.18
N GLU A 46 -13.55 -1.42 5.84
CA GLU A 46 -12.74 -0.84 6.89
C GLU A 46 -11.33 -1.43 6.79
N VAL A 47 -10.31 -0.61 7.02
CA VAL A 47 -8.91 -1.05 7.06
C VAL A 47 -8.30 -0.53 8.35
N LEU A 48 -8.21 -1.40 9.36
CA LEU A 48 -7.66 -1.05 10.67
C LEU A 48 -6.15 -1.30 10.71
N PHE A 49 -5.39 -0.25 10.99
CA PHE A 49 -3.97 -0.34 11.31
C PHE A 49 -3.75 0.33 12.67
N GLU A 50 -3.27 -0.45 13.65
CA GLU A 50 -3.05 0.01 15.04
C GLU A 50 -4.27 0.76 15.64
N GLY A 51 -5.48 0.25 15.35
CA GLY A 51 -6.74 0.84 15.83
C GLY A 51 -7.24 2.05 15.03
N THR A 52 -6.54 2.46 13.98
CA THR A 52 -6.92 3.57 13.10
C THR A 52 -7.49 3.05 11.79
N ASP A 53 -8.70 3.51 11.41
CA ASP A 53 -9.28 3.20 10.11
C ASP A 53 -8.68 4.09 9.00
N LEU A 54 -7.83 3.49 8.17
CA LEU A 54 -7.12 4.18 7.10
C LEU A 54 -8.04 4.78 6.02
N LEU A 55 -9.27 4.29 5.90
CA LEU A 55 -10.24 4.83 4.94
C LEU A 55 -10.87 6.15 5.41
N LYS A 56 -10.79 6.47 6.71
CA LYS A 56 -11.42 7.66 7.31
C LYS A 56 -10.43 8.78 7.63
N ILE A 57 -9.13 8.51 7.61
CA ILE A 57 -8.11 9.53 7.90
C ILE A 57 -7.88 10.47 6.72
N SER A 58 -7.37 11.66 7.04
CA SER A 58 -6.97 12.67 6.07
C SER A 58 -5.79 12.22 5.22
N GLU A 59 -5.58 12.86 4.06
CA GLU A 59 -4.44 12.55 3.19
C GLU A 59 -3.09 12.77 3.89
N ARG A 60 -3.00 13.79 4.76
CA ARG A 60 -1.78 14.08 5.54
C ARG A 60 -1.45 12.97 6.52
N GLU A 61 -2.45 12.43 7.22
CA GLU A 61 -2.26 11.28 8.11
C GLU A 61 -1.90 10.04 7.31
N MET A 62 -2.54 9.82 6.16
CA MET A 62 -2.25 8.70 5.28
C MET A 62 -0.83 8.77 4.67
N GLN A 63 -0.24 9.96 4.52
CA GLN A 63 1.17 10.13 4.14
C GLN A 63 2.11 9.62 5.24
N LEU A 64 1.80 9.90 6.52
CA LEU A 64 2.58 9.39 7.65
C LEU A 64 2.50 7.86 7.74
N VAL A 65 1.30 7.30 7.53
CA VAL A 65 1.10 5.84 7.47
C VAL A 65 1.97 5.23 6.36
N ARG A 66 1.97 5.80 5.15
CA ARG A 66 2.76 5.31 4.01
C ARG A 66 4.28 5.52 4.14
N GLY A 67 4.71 6.45 5.00
CA GLY A 67 6.13 6.76 5.20
C GLY A 67 6.77 5.99 6.35
N VAL A 68 6.09 5.91 7.50
CA VAL A 68 6.65 5.39 8.76
C VAL A 68 6.00 4.08 9.18
N GLY A 69 4.69 3.93 8.95
CA GLY A 69 3.92 2.79 9.44
C GLY A 69 4.01 1.56 8.52
N ILE A 70 3.67 1.73 7.24
CA ILE A 70 3.53 0.66 6.27
C ILE A 70 4.39 0.95 5.04
N GLY A 71 5.37 0.09 4.78
CA GLY A 71 6.17 0.10 3.56
C GLY A 71 5.55 -0.81 2.49
N MET A 72 5.61 -0.38 1.22
CA MET A 72 5.16 -1.18 0.09
C MET A 72 6.28 -1.34 -0.93
N ILE A 73 6.50 -2.58 -1.39
CA ILE A 73 7.39 -2.90 -2.51
C ILE A 73 6.50 -3.21 -3.71
N PHE A 74 6.60 -2.42 -4.77
CA PHE A 74 5.75 -2.57 -5.95
C PHE A 74 6.26 -3.70 -6.86
N PRO A 75 5.35 -4.42 -7.56
CA PRO A 75 5.73 -5.54 -8.43
C PRO A 75 6.68 -5.18 -9.57
N GLU A 76 6.67 -3.93 -10.05
CA GLU A 76 7.58 -3.44 -11.09
C GLU A 76 8.58 -2.40 -10.54
N PRO A 77 9.62 -2.84 -9.82
CA PRO A 77 10.57 -1.92 -9.19
C PRO A 77 11.32 -1.06 -10.22
N MET A 78 11.51 -1.56 -11.44
CA MET A 78 12.20 -0.83 -12.51
C MET A 78 11.44 0.42 -12.98
N SER A 79 10.11 0.43 -12.88
CA SER A 79 9.30 1.61 -13.23
C SER A 79 9.45 2.75 -12.21
N SER A 80 9.90 2.43 -10.99
CA SER A 80 10.03 3.39 -9.88
C SER A 80 11.42 4.01 -9.76
N LEU A 81 12.41 3.48 -10.47
CA LEU A 81 13.79 3.96 -10.44
C LEU A 81 14.06 4.88 -11.63
N ASN A 82 14.55 6.08 -11.35
CA ASN A 82 15.02 7.00 -12.37
C ASN A 82 16.47 6.63 -12.77
N PRO A 83 16.72 6.22 -14.03
CA PRO A 83 18.04 5.77 -14.48
C PRO A 83 19.10 6.88 -14.48
N VAL A 84 18.70 8.15 -14.37
CA VAL A 84 19.59 9.31 -14.30
C VAL A 84 20.10 9.56 -12.86
N LEU A 85 19.54 8.89 -11.85
CA LEU A 85 19.92 9.04 -10.45
C LEU A 85 20.70 7.83 -9.94
N THR A 86 21.68 8.06 -9.07
CA THR A 86 22.39 6.96 -8.39
C THR A 86 21.48 6.22 -7.44
N ILE A 87 21.73 4.91 -7.25
CA ILE A 87 20.97 4.07 -6.32
C ILE A 87 20.94 4.68 -4.91
N GLY A 88 22.09 5.12 -4.39
CA GLY A 88 22.16 5.76 -3.08
C GLY A 88 21.26 6.99 -2.96
N ARG A 89 21.21 7.85 -3.99
CA ARG A 89 20.35 9.05 -3.97
C ARG A 89 18.86 8.69 -3.97
N GLN A 90 18.47 7.64 -4.69
CA GLN A 90 17.07 7.21 -4.76
C GLN A 90 16.61 6.53 -3.47
N ILE A 91 17.47 5.74 -2.83
CA ILE A 91 17.19 5.13 -1.52
C ILE A 91 17.10 6.20 -0.43
N THR A 92 18.06 7.14 -0.36
CA THR A 92 18.04 8.18 0.68
C THR A 92 16.91 9.19 0.51
N ASN A 93 16.40 9.41 -0.70
CA ASN A 93 15.26 10.32 -0.90
C ASN A 93 14.04 9.91 -0.08
N HIS A 94 13.76 8.61 0.07
CA HIS A 94 12.66 8.12 0.88
C HIS A 94 12.88 8.36 2.38
N LEU A 95 14.14 8.43 2.82
CA LEU A 95 14.51 8.71 4.21
C LEU A 95 14.46 10.20 4.58
N LYS A 96 14.43 11.11 3.60
CA LYS A 96 14.43 12.57 3.83
C LYS A 96 13.05 13.17 4.14
N TYR A 97 11.99 12.40 3.89
CA TYR A 97 10.61 12.82 4.11
C TYR A 97 9.95 12.05 5.28
N ILE A 98 10.78 11.34 6.06
CA ILE A 98 10.49 10.81 7.39
C ILE A 98 10.87 11.92 8.39
#